data_AF-A0A161Y6V4-F1
#
_entry.id   AF-A0A161Y6V4-F1
#
_cell.length_a   1.000
_cell.length_b   1.000
_cell.length_c   1.000
_cell.angle_alpha   90.00
_cell.angle_beta   90.00
_cell.angle_gamma   90.00
#
_symmetry.space_group_name_H-M   'P 1'
#
loop_
_entity.id
_entity.type
_entity.pdbx_description
1 polymer ?
#
loop_
_entity_poly.entity_id
_entity_poly.type
_entity_poly.pdbx_seq_one_letter_code
_entity_poly.pdbx_strand_id
1 'polypeptide(L)'
;MKKQKRQTKSFFKDLKIYTDKEVMAKQGQYPVIFITFKDEKHSKWEHCKIGLKKIIKDEFAKHRYLLKSDILDSFEKDEFIRILEEKADYVTYLRGLKILSNYLYRFHKQKVVILIDEYDVPIQSGYLKGYYDEIIEFMRNFLSAGLKDNEHLEKAVLTGILRVAKESIFSGLNNINVCTLLSSRYSEYFGFTEEEVLDILKYYGIEANFEELKNWYNGYIFGDRVIYNPWSVLNYVYNFKDGFKPYWTNTSSNDLVKMLVTKGGAELKKSWSNLSKVML
;
A
#
# COMPACT_ATOMS: atom_id res chain seq x y z
N MET A 1 -12.67 10.35 -22.77
CA MET A 1 -12.77 10.34 -21.29
C MET A 1 -14.16 10.67 -20.70
N LYS A 2 -15.05 11.46 -21.35
CA LYS A 2 -16.39 11.76 -20.79
C LYS A 2 -17.30 10.53 -20.55
N LYS A 3 -17.08 9.40 -21.24
CA LYS A 3 -17.88 8.16 -21.08
C LYS A 3 -17.59 7.39 -19.78
N GLN A 4 -16.38 7.48 -19.21
CA GLN A 4 -15.98 6.67 -18.05
C GLN A 4 -16.36 7.31 -16.70
N LYS A 5 -16.36 8.66 -16.61
CA LYS A 5 -16.75 9.41 -15.38
C LYS A 5 -18.19 9.15 -14.90
N ARG A 6 -19.12 8.85 -15.81
CA ARG A 6 -20.53 8.62 -15.44
C ARG A 6 -20.80 7.23 -14.86
N GLN A 7 -19.97 6.23 -15.18
CA GLN A 7 -20.22 4.85 -14.77
C GLN A 7 -19.65 4.47 -13.40
N THR A 8 -18.64 5.19 -12.89
CA THR A 8 -18.00 4.81 -11.61
C THR A 8 -18.63 5.45 -10.38
N LYS A 9 -19.40 6.54 -10.53
CA LYS A 9 -20.13 7.18 -9.41
C LYS A 9 -21.12 6.24 -8.74
N SER A 10 -21.77 5.36 -9.51
CA SER A 10 -22.77 4.44 -8.98
C SER A 10 -22.18 3.40 -8.01
N PHE A 11 -20.91 3.05 -8.13
CA PHE A 11 -20.27 2.05 -7.26
C PHE A 11 -20.18 2.51 -5.80
N PHE A 12 -20.29 3.81 -5.54
CA PHE A 12 -20.15 4.36 -4.19
C PHE A 12 -21.49 4.71 -3.55
N LYS A 13 -22.62 4.65 -4.26
CA LYS A 13 -23.90 5.21 -3.81
C LYS A 13 -24.34 4.75 -2.43
N ASP A 14 -24.05 3.50 -2.08
CA ASP A 14 -24.45 2.88 -0.81
C ASP A 14 -23.33 2.92 0.25
N LEU A 15 -22.24 3.65 -0.02
CA LEU A 15 -21.07 3.77 0.86
C LEU A 15 -21.03 5.15 1.52
N LYS A 16 -20.55 5.21 2.77
CA LYS A 16 -20.40 6.46 3.55
C LYS A 16 -19.64 7.55 2.79
N ILE A 17 -18.62 7.17 2.01
CA ILE A 17 -17.82 8.11 1.21
C ILE A 17 -18.63 8.90 0.17
N TYR A 18 -19.77 8.38 -0.29
CA TYR A 18 -20.62 9.06 -1.28
C TYR A 18 -21.33 10.28 -0.71
N THR A 19 -21.46 10.36 0.62
CA THR A 19 -22.05 11.52 1.31
C THR A 19 -21.09 12.72 1.33
N ASP A 20 -19.78 12.49 1.15
CA ASP A 20 -18.77 13.55 1.10
C ASP A 20 -18.71 14.18 -0.30
N LYS A 21 -19.39 15.31 -0.46
CA LYS A 21 -19.47 16.04 -1.74
C LYS A 21 -18.10 16.53 -2.22
N GLU A 22 -17.19 16.91 -1.32
CA GLU A 22 -15.87 17.43 -1.69
C GLU A 22 -14.97 16.32 -2.21
N VAL A 23 -14.97 15.17 -1.56
CA VAL A 23 -14.26 13.97 -2.02
C VAL A 23 -14.85 13.45 -3.33
N MET A 24 -16.18 13.37 -3.43
CA MET A 24 -16.85 12.90 -4.64
C MET A 24 -16.67 13.86 -5.84
N ALA A 25 -16.38 15.14 -5.62
CA ALA A 25 -16.02 16.09 -6.69
C ALA A 25 -14.66 15.77 -7.34
N LYS A 26 -13.74 15.15 -6.61
CA LYS A 26 -12.40 14.75 -7.08
C LYS A 26 -12.40 13.46 -7.90
N GLN A 27 -13.50 12.71 -7.90
CA GLN A 27 -13.59 11.41 -8.58
C GLN A 27 -13.31 11.51 -10.09
N GLY A 28 -12.34 10.71 -10.55
CA GLY A 28 -11.95 10.63 -11.96
C GLY A 28 -11.37 11.93 -12.54
N GLN A 29 -10.94 12.86 -11.68
CA GLN A 29 -10.33 14.12 -12.12
C GLN A 29 -8.84 13.97 -12.44
N TYR A 30 -8.14 13.11 -11.72
CA TYR A 30 -6.68 13.01 -11.78
C TYR A 30 -6.24 11.76 -12.55
N PRO A 31 -5.22 11.86 -13.43
CA PRO A 31 -4.48 10.68 -13.85
C PRO A 31 -3.81 10.04 -12.64
N VAL A 32 -3.78 8.71 -12.63
CA VAL A 32 -3.23 7.91 -11.52
C VAL A 32 -2.12 7.04 -12.06
N ILE A 33 -0.98 7.05 -11.39
CA ILE A 33 0.06 6.02 -11.49
C ILE A 33 -0.11 5.09 -10.29
N PHE A 34 -0.31 3.79 -10.54
CA PHE A 34 -0.47 2.80 -9.47
C PHE A 34 0.56 1.67 -9.60
N ILE A 35 1.47 1.59 -8.62
CA ILE A 35 2.49 0.55 -8.53
C ILE A 35 2.28 -0.23 -7.23
N THR A 36 2.39 -1.56 -7.29
CA THR A 36 2.45 -2.43 -6.11
C THR A 36 3.71 -3.28 -6.18
N PHE A 37 4.40 -3.42 -5.06
CA PHE A 37 5.62 -4.24 -4.93
C PHE A 37 5.37 -5.58 -4.23
N LYS A 38 4.10 -5.95 -4.03
CA LYS A 38 3.68 -7.11 -3.22
C LYS A 38 4.30 -8.46 -3.60
N ASP A 39 4.63 -8.62 -4.88
CA ASP A 39 5.16 -9.86 -5.46
C ASP A 39 6.69 -9.84 -5.59
N GLU A 40 7.36 -8.75 -5.20
CA GLU A 40 8.82 -8.58 -5.35
C GLU A 40 9.61 -9.21 -4.20
N LYS A 41 9.47 -10.54 -4.05
CA LYS A 41 10.04 -11.35 -2.96
C LYS A 41 11.18 -12.26 -3.44
N HIS A 42 12.19 -11.66 -4.07
CA HIS A 42 13.25 -12.41 -4.74
C HIS A 42 14.40 -12.81 -3.80
N SER A 43 15.09 -13.90 -4.14
CA SER A 43 16.27 -14.37 -3.38
C SER A 43 17.59 -13.73 -3.81
N LYS A 44 17.62 -13.03 -4.96
CA LYS A 44 18.82 -12.40 -5.54
C LYS A 44 18.48 -11.03 -6.09
N TRP A 45 19.44 -10.11 -6.02
CA TRP A 45 19.31 -8.76 -6.55
C TRP A 45 18.94 -8.75 -8.05
N GLU A 46 19.61 -9.54 -8.88
CA GLU A 46 19.33 -9.55 -10.32
C GLU A 46 17.88 -9.91 -10.66
N HIS A 47 17.27 -10.83 -9.91
CA HIS A 47 15.87 -11.18 -10.09
C HIS A 47 14.93 -10.07 -9.60
N CYS A 48 15.25 -9.46 -8.46
CA CYS A 48 14.53 -8.28 -7.96
C CYS A 48 14.59 -7.13 -8.96
N LYS A 49 15.76 -6.81 -9.49
CA LYS A 49 15.98 -5.80 -10.51
C LYS A 49 15.13 -6.05 -11.76
N ILE A 50 15.00 -7.29 -12.22
CA ILE A 50 14.12 -7.65 -13.34
C ILE A 50 12.65 -7.42 -12.97
N GLY A 51 12.21 -7.84 -11.79
CA GLY A 51 10.83 -7.63 -11.33
C GLY A 51 10.47 -6.14 -11.21
N LEU A 52 11.36 -5.33 -10.63
CA LEU A 52 11.20 -3.87 -10.56
C LEU A 52 11.05 -3.23 -11.94
N LYS A 53 11.82 -3.66 -12.95
CA LYS A 53 11.66 -3.20 -14.34
C LYS A 53 10.31 -3.58 -14.90
N LYS A 54 9.83 -4.81 -14.65
CA LYS A 54 8.53 -5.29 -15.11
C LYS A 54 7.36 -4.51 -14.51
N ILE A 55 7.42 -4.19 -13.23
CA ILE A 55 6.42 -3.32 -12.58
C ILE A 55 6.30 -1.98 -13.31
N ILE A 56 7.44 -1.33 -13.59
CA ILE A 56 7.46 -0.04 -14.28
C ILE A 56 6.92 -0.19 -15.71
N LYS A 57 7.39 -1.21 -16.44
CA LYS A 57 6.92 -1.55 -17.79
C LYS A 57 5.40 -1.76 -17.83
N ASP A 58 4.86 -2.52 -16.89
CA ASP A 58 3.42 -2.83 -16.85
C ASP A 58 2.60 -1.58 -16.58
N GLU A 59 3.12 -0.67 -15.76
CA GLU A 59 2.48 0.63 -15.54
C GLU A 59 2.52 1.52 -16.79
N PHE A 60 3.66 1.60 -17.48
CA PHE A 60 3.75 2.27 -18.78
C PHE A 60 2.81 1.63 -19.82
N ALA A 61 2.64 0.31 -19.78
CA ALA A 61 1.78 -0.41 -20.72
C ALA A 61 0.30 0.00 -20.61
N LYS A 62 -0.18 0.36 -19.41
CA LYS A 62 -1.53 0.92 -19.20
C LYS A 62 -1.73 2.26 -19.90
N HIS A 63 -0.64 2.94 -20.26
CA HIS A 63 -0.63 4.27 -20.85
C HIS A 63 -0.14 4.29 -22.31
N ARG A 64 -0.16 3.16 -23.02
CA ARG A 64 0.17 3.06 -24.46
C ARG A 64 -0.59 4.04 -25.36
N TYR A 65 -1.73 4.55 -24.92
CA TYR A 65 -2.48 5.58 -25.66
C TYR A 65 -1.67 6.88 -25.85
N LEU A 66 -0.69 7.16 -24.99
CA LEU A 66 0.20 8.33 -25.11
C LEU A 66 1.04 8.28 -26.40
N LEU A 67 1.46 7.08 -26.83
CA LEU A 67 2.23 6.89 -28.07
C LEU A 67 1.46 7.30 -29.33
N LYS A 68 0.13 7.24 -29.29
CA LYS A 68 -0.76 7.62 -30.40
C LYS A 68 -1.06 9.12 -30.43
N SER A 69 -0.59 9.86 -29.44
CA SER A 69 -0.82 11.31 -29.34
C SER A 69 0.39 12.10 -29.79
N ASP A 70 0.17 13.39 -30.05
CA ASP A 70 1.22 14.34 -30.44
C ASP A 70 1.93 14.96 -29.24
N ILE A 71 1.63 14.47 -28.03
CA ILE A 71 2.21 15.02 -26.80
C ILE A 71 3.66 14.58 -26.61
N LEU A 72 4.08 13.45 -27.18
CA LEU A 72 5.44 12.91 -27.08
C LEU A 72 6.18 13.18 -28.38
N ASP A 73 7.41 13.70 -28.28
CA ASP A 73 8.31 13.80 -29.44
C ASP A 73 8.88 12.42 -29.85
N SER A 74 9.70 12.39 -30.90
CA SER A 74 10.28 11.14 -31.41
C SER A 74 11.20 10.43 -30.41
N PHE A 75 11.98 11.18 -29.61
CA PHE A 75 12.89 10.62 -28.62
C PHE A 75 12.12 10.11 -27.39
N GLU A 76 11.11 10.84 -26.96
CA GLU A 76 10.22 10.44 -25.86
C GLU A 76 9.41 9.19 -26.22
N LYS A 77 8.95 9.08 -27.48
CA LYS A 77 8.31 7.86 -27.99
C LYS A 77 9.27 6.68 -27.99
N ASP A 78 10.49 6.88 -28.44
CA ASP A 78 11.53 5.84 -28.41
C ASP A 78 11.87 5.40 -26.98
N GLU A 79 12.05 6.34 -26.04
CA GLU A 79 12.27 6.03 -24.62
C GLU A 79 11.12 5.21 -24.04
N PHE A 80 9.88 5.63 -24.29
CA PHE A 80 8.68 4.92 -23.85
C PHE A 80 8.65 3.49 -24.41
N ILE A 81 8.97 3.31 -25.70
CA ILE A 81 9.01 1.99 -26.35
C ILE A 81 10.13 1.13 -25.74
N ARG A 82 11.33 1.68 -25.50
CA ARG A 82 12.43 0.95 -24.86
C ARG A 82 12.10 0.49 -23.45
N ILE A 83 11.30 1.25 -22.68
CA ILE A 83 10.76 0.80 -21.39
C ILE A 83 9.81 -0.39 -21.58
N LEU A 84 8.89 -0.29 -22.55
CA LEU A 84 7.93 -1.37 -22.85
C LEU A 84 8.60 -2.66 -23.34
N GLU A 85 9.73 -2.55 -24.03
CA GLU A 85 10.52 -3.68 -24.54
C GLU A 85 11.54 -4.22 -23.52
N GLU A 86 11.59 -3.64 -22.31
CA GLU A 86 12.57 -4.00 -21.28
C GLU A 86 14.04 -3.68 -21.66
N LYS A 87 14.25 -2.83 -22.69
CA LYS A 87 15.57 -2.49 -23.26
C LYS A 87 16.13 -1.13 -22.82
N ALA A 88 15.36 -0.32 -22.11
CA ALA A 88 15.86 0.92 -21.53
C ALA A 88 17.01 0.63 -20.54
N ASP A 89 17.92 1.61 -20.37
CA ASP A 89 18.98 1.50 -19.39
C ASP A 89 18.42 1.55 -17.96
N TYR A 90 19.23 1.13 -16.99
CA TYR A 90 18.80 1.05 -15.59
C TYR A 90 18.42 2.41 -14.99
N VAL A 91 19.10 3.49 -15.40
CA VAL A 91 18.83 4.85 -14.90
C VAL A 91 17.48 5.36 -15.39
N THR A 92 17.10 5.01 -16.62
CA THR A 92 15.75 5.30 -17.15
C THR A 92 14.65 4.68 -16.28
N TYR A 93 14.81 3.44 -15.80
CA TYR A 93 13.85 2.83 -14.87
C TYR A 93 13.81 3.54 -13.52
N LEU A 94 14.96 3.96 -12.97
CA LEU A 94 15.00 4.79 -11.75
C LEU A 94 14.21 6.10 -11.91
N ARG A 95 14.04 6.60 -13.14
CA ARG A 95 13.27 7.81 -13.43
C ARG A 95 11.83 7.55 -13.87
N GLY A 96 11.39 6.29 -13.90
CA GLY A 96 10.11 5.88 -14.49
C GLY A 96 8.90 6.67 -13.97
N LEU A 97 8.79 6.91 -12.66
CA LEU A 97 7.71 7.73 -12.09
C LEU A 97 7.73 9.18 -12.59
N LYS A 98 8.93 9.79 -12.68
CA LYS A 98 9.09 11.17 -13.16
C LYS A 98 8.71 11.28 -14.63
N ILE A 99 9.22 10.37 -15.44
CA ILE A 99 8.98 10.29 -16.88
C ILE A 99 7.48 10.14 -17.14
N LEU A 100 6.85 9.12 -16.53
CA LEU A 100 5.44 8.85 -16.76
C LEU A 100 4.53 9.96 -16.23
N SER A 101 4.84 10.54 -15.06
CA SER A 101 4.04 11.63 -14.52
C SER A 101 4.09 12.89 -15.38
N ASN A 102 5.24 13.23 -15.96
CA ASN A 102 5.36 14.30 -16.96
C ASN A 102 4.47 14.01 -18.19
N TYR A 103 4.56 12.81 -18.76
CA TYR A 103 3.77 12.44 -19.94
C TYR A 103 2.27 12.49 -19.68
N LEU A 104 1.82 11.98 -18.52
CA LEU A 104 0.43 12.04 -18.12
C LEU A 104 -0.04 13.48 -17.86
N TYR A 105 0.77 14.30 -17.21
CA TYR A 105 0.47 15.71 -16.99
C TYR A 105 0.29 16.46 -18.31
N ARG A 106 1.21 16.27 -19.26
CA ARG A 106 1.14 16.91 -20.59
C ARG A 106 -0.09 16.50 -21.38
N PHE A 107 -0.50 15.23 -21.29
CA PHE A 107 -1.67 14.71 -22.00
C PHE A 107 -2.99 15.12 -21.34
N HIS A 108 -3.13 14.96 -20.02
CA HIS A 108 -4.38 15.23 -19.30
C HIS A 108 -4.55 16.68 -18.88
N LYS A 109 -3.47 17.48 -18.96
CA LYS A 109 -3.40 18.85 -18.41
C LYS A 109 -3.79 18.93 -16.94
N GLN A 110 -3.45 17.87 -16.20
CA GLN A 110 -3.80 17.69 -14.79
C GLN A 110 -2.63 17.04 -14.07
N LYS A 111 -2.34 17.50 -12.85
CA LYS A 111 -1.35 16.87 -11.98
C LYS A 111 -1.71 15.41 -11.67
N VAL A 112 -0.69 14.61 -11.41
CA VAL A 112 -0.78 13.15 -11.28
C VAL A 112 -0.86 12.74 -9.82
N VAL A 113 -1.70 11.76 -9.51
CA VAL A 113 -1.69 11.08 -8.21
C VAL A 113 -0.85 9.81 -8.34
N ILE A 114 0.12 9.62 -7.45
CA ILE A 114 0.98 8.42 -7.43
C ILE A 114 0.61 7.56 -6.22
N LEU A 115 0.22 6.32 -6.47
CA LEU A 115 -0.12 5.34 -5.45
C LEU A 115 0.92 4.23 -5.50
N ILE A 116 1.60 4.01 -4.38
CA ILE A 116 2.66 3.01 -4.25
C ILE A 116 2.30 2.08 -3.11
N ASP A 117 2.03 0.83 -3.44
CA ASP A 117 1.56 -0.16 -2.51
C ASP A 117 2.67 -1.15 -2.14
N GLU A 118 2.74 -1.50 -0.86
CA GLU A 118 3.70 -2.45 -0.27
C GLU A 118 5.18 -2.14 -0.61
N TYR A 119 5.57 -0.88 -0.56
CA TYR A 119 6.91 -0.42 -0.99
C TYR A 119 8.06 -1.12 -0.24
N ASP A 120 7.80 -1.65 0.95
CA ASP A 120 8.81 -2.27 1.81
C ASP A 120 9.04 -3.75 1.55
N VAL A 121 8.16 -4.45 0.81
CA VAL A 121 8.32 -5.89 0.48
C VAL A 121 9.67 -6.24 -0.16
N PRO A 122 10.16 -5.54 -1.20
CA PRO A 122 11.47 -5.85 -1.78
C PRO A 122 12.62 -5.51 -0.83
N ILE A 123 12.43 -4.52 0.05
CA ILE A 123 13.42 -4.14 1.07
C ILE A 123 13.55 -5.22 2.14
N GLN A 124 12.42 -5.77 2.58
CA GLN A 124 12.36 -6.92 3.49
C GLN A 124 13.12 -8.10 2.90
N SER A 125 12.88 -8.39 1.62
CA SER A 125 13.56 -9.48 0.92
C SER A 125 15.07 -9.21 0.78
N GLY A 126 15.47 -7.98 0.46
CA GLY A 126 16.88 -7.57 0.40
C GLY A 126 17.59 -7.72 1.74
N TYR A 127 16.94 -7.33 2.84
CA TYR A 127 17.49 -7.52 4.19
C TYR A 127 17.66 -9.00 4.53
N LEU A 128 16.68 -9.85 4.21
CA LEU A 128 16.72 -11.28 4.52
C LEU A 128 17.69 -12.07 3.64
N LYS A 129 17.96 -11.60 2.42
CA LYS A 129 18.68 -12.34 1.38
C LYS A 129 20.04 -11.72 1.00
N GLY A 130 20.41 -10.60 1.64
CA GLY A 130 21.74 -10.02 1.54
C GLY A 130 21.94 -9.06 0.35
N TYR A 131 20.89 -8.40 -0.12
CA TYR A 131 20.97 -7.35 -1.16
C TYR A 131 20.30 -6.03 -0.71
N TYR A 132 20.36 -5.74 0.59
CA TYR A 132 19.69 -4.58 1.18
C TYR A 132 20.17 -3.24 0.60
N ASP A 133 21.47 -3.08 0.39
CA ASP A 133 22.04 -1.82 -0.07
C ASP A 133 21.58 -1.50 -1.50
N GLU A 134 21.55 -2.50 -2.37
CA GLU A 134 21.12 -2.38 -3.76
C GLU A 134 19.64 -1.99 -3.87
N ILE A 135 18.76 -2.63 -3.10
CA ILE A 135 17.33 -2.28 -3.12
C ILE A 135 17.05 -0.91 -2.50
N ILE A 136 17.77 -0.54 -1.43
CA ILE A 136 17.64 0.80 -0.83
C ILE A 136 18.12 1.88 -1.81
N GLU A 137 19.20 1.65 -2.55
CA GLU A 137 19.66 2.56 -3.60
C GLU A 137 18.59 2.72 -4.69
N PHE A 138 18.03 1.62 -5.19
CA PHE A 138 16.95 1.67 -6.17
C PHE A 138 15.75 2.47 -5.65
N MET A 139 15.22 2.10 -4.48
CA MET A 139 14.01 2.73 -3.92
C MET A 139 14.23 4.21 -3.64
N ARG A 140 15.41 4.58 -3.14
CA ARG A 140 15.79 5.98 -2.91
C ARG A 140 15.78 6.79 -4.21
N ASN A 141 16.45 6.29 -5.25
CA ASN A 141 16.52 6.99 -6.53
C ASN A 141 15.15 7.04 -7.23
N PHE A 142 14.41 5.93 -7.22
CA PHE A 142 13.09 5.80 -7.82
C PHE A 142 12.06 6.72 -7.18
N LEU A 143 11.94 6.68 -5.85
CA LEU A 143 11.01 7.52 -5.12
C LEU A 143 11.44 8.99 -5.13
N SER A 144 12.75 9.28 -4.99
CA SER A 144 13.21 10.67 -5.08
C SER A 144 12.92 11.28 -6.45
N ALA A 145 13.18 10.56 -7.54
CA ALA A 145 12.88 11.05 -8.88
C ALA A 145 11.39 11.32 -9.09
N GLY A 146 10.52 10.42 -8.60
CA GLY A 146 9.07 10.54 -8.76
C GLY A 146 8.39 11.53 -7.82
N LEU A 147 8.92 11.71 -6.61
CA LEU A 147 8.22 12.40 -5.52
C LEU A 147 8.86 13.72 -5.10
N LYS A 148 10.18 13.85 -5.21
CA LYS A 148 10.90 15.06 -4.80
C LYS A 148 10.92 16.06 -5.96
N ASP A 149 10.50 17.29 -5.68
CA ASP A 149 10.52 18.41 -6.64
C ASP A 149 9.82 18.08 -7.97
N ASN A 150 8.85 17.16 -7.95
CA ASN A 150 8.06 16.81 -9.12
C ASN A 150 6.88 17.77 -9.27
N GLU A 151 7.03 18.76 -10.16
CA GLU A 151 6.00 19.77 -10.44
C GLU A 151 4.69 19.17 -11.01
N HIS A 152 4.76 17.97 -11.57
CA HIS A 152 3.62 17.25 -12.14
C HIS A 152 2.84 16.44 -11.09
N LEU A 153 3.37 16.31 -9.87
CA LEU A 153 2.73 15.55 -8.79
C LEU A 153 1.66 16.39 -8.08
N GLU A 154 0.47 15.81 -7.94
CA GLU A 154 -0.59 16.33 -7.08
C GLU A 154 -0.42 15.80 -5.66
N LYS A 155 -0.34 14.48 -5.53
CA LYS A 155 -0.27 13.78 -4.26
C LYS A 155 0.31 12.39 -4.46
N ALA A 156 1.11 11.94 -3.50
CA ALA A 156 1.54 10.55 -3.41
C ALA A 156 1.02 9.89 -2.14
N VAL A 157 0.66 8.62 -2.24
CA VAL A 157 0.34 7.76 -1.08
C VAL A 157 1.18 6.50 -1.19
N LEU A 158 1.89 6.20 -0.11
CA LEU A 158 2.74 5.03 0.00
C LEU A 158 2.24 4.17 1.15
N THR A 159 2.06 2.87 0.93
CA THR A 159 1.68 1.91 1.96
C THR A 159 2.84 0.94 2.20
N GLY A 160 3.02 0.54 3.45
CA GLY A 160 4.04 -0.41 3.86
C GLY A 160 3.97 -0.67 5.35
N ILE A 161 4.62 -1.74 5.80
CA ILE A 161 4.59 -2.18 7.19
C ILE A 161 5.80 -1.61 7.96
N LEU A 162 6.98 -1.61 7.34
CA LEU A 162 8.24 -1.29 8.01
C LEU A 162 8.57 0.20 8.02
N ARG A 163 8.70 0.74 9.23
CA ARG A 163 9.19 2.10 9.48
C ARG A 163 10.70 2.26 9.23
N VAL A 164 11.51 1.20 9.38
CA VAL A 164 12.99 1.27 9.27
C VAL A 164 13.46 1.65 7.86
N ALA A 165 12.78 1.14 6.84
CA ALA A 165 13.01 1.52 5.45
C ALA A 165 12.85 3.04 5.21
N LYS A 166 12.08 3.72 6.07
CA LYS A 166 11.77 5.14 5.92
C LYS A 166 13.02 6.00 6.05
N GLU A 167 13.82 5.77 7.08
CA GLU A 167 14.97 6.63 7.41
C GLU A 167 16.05 6.55 6.34
N SER A 168 16.23 5.38 5.73
CA SER A 168 17.22 5.16 4.68
C SER A 168 16.79 5.71 3.31
N ILE A 169 15.50 5.63 2.97
CA ILE A 169 14.99 6.01 1.64
C ILE A 169 14.53 7.46 1.56
N PHE A 170 13.96 7.99 2.64
CA PHE A 170 13.30 9.30 2.63
C PHE A 170 14.11 10.41 3.30
N SER A 171 15.37 10.18 3.64
CA SER A 171 16.25 11.20 4.24
C SER A 171 16.36 12.48 3.40
N GLY A 172 16.06 12.43 2.10
CA GLY A 172 16.03 13.60 1.20
C GLY A 172 14.64 14.15 0.86
N LEU A 173 13.55 13.57 1.39
CA LEU A 173 12.16 13.92 1.06
C LEU A 173 11.51 14.71 2.20
N ASN A 174 11.42 16.03 2.02
CA ASN A 174 10.96 16.96 3.07
C ASN A 174 9.42 17.06 3.19
N ASN A 175 8.66 16.39 2.30
CA ASN A 175 7.21 16.55 2.17
C ASN A 175 6.41 15.32 2.62
N ILE A 176 6.97 14.47 3.49
CA ILE A 176 6.32 13.22 3.91
C ILE A 176 5.61 13.38 5.23
N ASN A 177 4.30 13.17 5.21
CA ASN A 177 3.50 12.98 6.42
C ASN A 177 3.28 11.48 6.68
N VAL A 178 3.60 11.02 7.89
CA VAL A 178 3.40 9.61 8.27
C VAL A 178 2.05 9.46 8.94
N CYS A 179 1.20 8.65 8.32
CA CYS A 179 -0.15 8.35 8.80
C CYS A 179 -0.13 6.94 9.40
N THR A 180 0.15 6.83 10.69
CA THR A 180 0.13 5.54 11.39
C THR A 180 -1.25 5.24 11.96
N LEU A 181 -1.53 3.95 12.18
CA LEU A 181 -2.73 3.49 12.88
C LEU A 181 -2.86 4.07 14.30
N LEU A 182 -1.74 4.45 14.92
CA LEU A 182 -1.71 5.07 16.24
C LEU A 182 -2.16 6.54 16.24
N SER A 183 -2.32 7.15 15.07
CA SER A 183 -2.81 8.52 14.97
C SER A 183 -4.33 8.54 15.14
N SER A 184 -4.82 9.34 16.09
CA SER A 184 -6.26 9.55 16.31
C SER A 184 -6.99 10.05 15.06
N ARG A 185 -6.30 10.72 14.15
CA ARG A 185 -6.88 11.17 12.87
C ARG A 185 -7.30 10.01 11.96
N TYR A 186 -6.65 8.86 12.10
CA TYR A 186 -6.85 7.71 11.20
C TYR A 186 -7.41 6.48 11.89
N SER A 187 -7.65 6.55 13.21
CA SER A 187 -8.07 5.40 14.02
C SER A 187 -9.36 4.75 13.51
N GLU A 188 -10.30 5.51 12.97
CA GLU A 188 -11.60 4.99 12.50
C GLU A 188 -11.59 4.37 11.09
N TYR A 189 -10.47 4.41 10.35
CA TYR A 189 -10.44 3.98 8.94
C TYR A 189 -9.80 2.61 8.69
N PHE A 190 -9.26 1.95 9.71
CA PHE A 190 -8.42 0.75 9.55
C PHE A 190 -8.88 -0.41 10.44
N GLY A 191 -10.15 -0.78 10.30
CA GLY A 191 -10.79 -1.90 10.97
C GLY A 191 -12.29 -1.68 11.03
N PHE A 192 -12.97 -2.42 11.91
CA PHE A 192 -14.35 -2.11 12.25
C PHE A 192 -14.40 -1.38 13.59
N THR A 193 -15.23 -0.35 13.66
CA THR A 193 -15.66 0.25 14.92
C THR A 193 -16.64 -0.68 15.65
N GLU A 194 -16.83 -0.44 16.94
CA GLU A 194 -17.84 -1.14 17.75
C GLU A 194 -19.24 -1.09 17.11
N GLU A 195 -19.64 0.10 16.65
CA GLU A 195 -20.91 0.34 15.95
C GLU A 195 -21.03 -0.50 14.67
N GLU A 196 -19.98 -0.55 13.85
CA GLU A 196 -19.96 -1.35 12.62
C GLU A 196 -20.02 -2.86 12.90
N VAL A 197 -19.37 -3.35 13.97
CA VAL A 197 -19.48 -4.76 14.37
C VAL A 197 -20.91 -5.11 14.79
N LEU A 198 -21.54 -4.25 15.59
CA LEU A 198 -22.93 -4.43 16.01
C LEU A 198 -23.89 -4.43 14.81
N ASP A 199 -23.68 -3.52 13.85
CA ASP A 199 -24.46 -3.46 12.61
C ASP A 199 -24.29 -4.73 11.77
N ILE A 200 -23.06 -5.28 11.67
CA ILE A 200 -22.82 -6.55 10.98
C ILE A 200 -23.58 -7.70 11.65
N LEU A 201 -23.50 -7.84 12.98
CA LEU A 201 -24.20 -8.91 13.71
C LEU A 201 -25.72 -8.80 13.51
N LYS A 202 -26.26 -7.59 13.63
CA LYS A 202 -27.68 -7.31 13.41
C LYS A 202 -28.12 -7.64 12.00
N TYR A 203 -27.32 -7.29 10.99
CA TYR A 203 -27.63 -7.57 9.59
C TYR A 203 -27.78 -9.08 9.32
N TYR A 204 -26.94 -9.91 9.95
CA TYR A 204 -27.00 -11.37 9.81
C TYR A 204 -27.94 -12.05 10.82
N GLY A 205 -28.64 -11.30 11.67
CA GLY A 205 -29.53 -11.85 12.70
C GLY A 205 -28.79 -12.66 13.76
N ILE A 206 -27.52 -12.31 14.05
CA ILE A 206 -26.68 -12.99 15.02
C ILE A 206 -26.90 -12.37 16.40
N GLU A 207 -27.50 -13.14 17.31
CA GLU A 207 -27.58 -12.82 18.74
C GLU A 207 -26.33 -13.33 19.46
N ALA A 208 -25.22 -12.59 19.32
CA ALA A 208 -23.97 -12.89 20.00
C ALA A 208 -23.87 -12.15 21.34
N ASN A 209 -23.22 -12.76 22.34
CA ASN A 209 -22.76 -12.04 23.50
C ASN A 209 -21.63 -11.09 23.08
N PHE A 210 -21.95 -9.80 22.98
CA PHE A 210 -20.99 -8.82 22.48
C PHE A 210 -19.78 -8.64 23.41
N GLU A 211 -19.94 -8.79 24.72
CA GLU A 211 -18.80 -8.76 25.65
C GLU A 211 -17.87 -9.98 25.45
N GLU A 212 -18.42 -11.14 25.10
CA GLU A 212 -17.61 -12.30 24.75
C GLU A 212 -16.87 -12.11 23.42
N LEU A 213 -17.54 -11.48 22.43
CA LEU A 213 -16.91 -11.07 21.18
C LEU A 213 -15.77 -10.09 21.41
N LYS A 214 -15.97 -9.10 22.29
CA LYS A 214 -14.91 -8.18 22.72
C LYS A 214 -13.72 -8.91 23.30
N ASN A 215 -13.94 -9.91 24.15
CA ASN A 215 -12.83 -10.66 24.75
C ASN A 215 -12.05 -11.49 23.71
N TRP A 216 -12.73 -12.10 22.74
CA TRP A 216 -12.10 -12.96 21.73
C TRP A 216 -11.46 -12.20 20.59
N TYR A 217 -12.12 -11.16 20.08
CA TYR A 217 -11.71 -10.44 18.89
C TYR A 217 -11.36 -8.99 19.19
N ASN A 218 -10.96 -8.72 20.44
CA ASN A 218 -10.65 -7.38 20.86
C ASN A 218 -9.73 -6.70 19.86
N GLY A 219 -10.06 -5.43 19.66
CA GLY A 219 -9.36 -4.60 18.72
C GLY A 219 -8.00 -4.15 19.23
N TYR A 220 -7.31 -3.44 18.34
CA TYR A 220 -6.23 -2.55 18.76
C TYR A 220 -6.86 -1.28 19.32
N ILE A 221 -6.29 -0.73 20.41
CA ILE A 221 -6.64 0.62 20.85
C ILE A 221 -5.90 1.60 19.94
N PHE A 222 -6.65 2.30 19.09
CA PHE A 222 -6.12 3.35 18.21
C PHE A 222 -6.62 4.70 18.70
N GLY A 223 -5.74 5.46 19.36
CA GLY A 223 -6.13 6.68 20.05
C GLY A 223 -7.02 6.37 21.25
N ASP A 224 -8.25 6.85 21.21
CA ASP A 224 -9.31 6.69 22.22
C ASP A 224 -10.39 5.66 21.82
N ARG A 225 -10.22 4.96 20.68
CA ARG A 225 -11.21 4.02 20.14
C ARG A 225 -10.68 2.60 20.05
N VAL A 226 -11.60 1.64 20.26
CA VAL A 226 -11.36 0.21 20.04
C VAL A 226 -11.68 -0.12 18.58
N ILE A 227 -10.72 -0.71 17.87
CA ILE A 227 -10.84 -1.02 16.45
C ILE A 227 -10.64 -2.52 16.23
N TYR A 228 -11.72 -3.19 15.85
CA TYR A 228 -11.79 -4.64 15.70
C TYR A 228 -11.14 -5.08 14.38
N ASN A 229 -10.43 -6.20 14.43
CA ASN A 229 -9.80 -6.79 13.25
C ASN A 229 -10.88 -7.30 12.27
N PRO A 230 -10.93 -6.80 11.02
CA PRO A 230 -11.98 -7.20 10.08
C PRO A 230 -12.00 -8.70 9.76
N TRP A 231 -10.83 -9.33 9.64
CA TRP A 231 -10.74 -10.76 9.33
C TRP A 231 -11.32 -11.62 10.45
N SER A 232 -10.98 -11.31 11.69
CA SER A 232 -11.50 -12.01 12.86
C SER A 232 -13.02 -11.91 12.96
N VAL A 233 -13.56 -10.70 12.84
CA VAL A 233 -15.01 -10.43 12.92
C VAL A 233 -15.76 -11.14 11.77
N LEU A 234 -15.29 -11.02 10.53
CA LEU A 234 -15.95 -11.65 9.39
C LEU A 234 -15.94 -13.18 9.48
N ASN A 235 -14.83 -13.79 9.93
CA ASN A 235 -14.78 -15.24 10.12
C ASN A 235 -15.66 -15.74 11.25
N TYR A 236 -15.78 -14.98 12.33
CA TYR A 236 -16.73 -15.29 13.39
C TYR A 236 -18.17 -15.25 12.89
N VAL A 237 -18.55 -14.18 12.19
CA VAL A 237 -19.88 -14.02 11.61
C VAL A 237 -20.18 -15.15 10.62
N TYR A 238 -19.21 -15.49 9.75
CA TYR A 238 -19.36 -16.55 8.75
C TYR A 238 -19.49 -17.95 9.38
N ASN A 239 -18.70 -18.23 10.42
CA ASN A 239 -18.68 -19.53 11.10
C ASN A 239 -19.38 -19.48 12.47
N PHE A 240 -20.42 -18.66 12.62
CA PHE A 240 -21.03 -18.39 13.93
C PHE A 240 -21.46 -19.65 14.68
N LYS A 241 -21.96 -20.65 13.94
CA LYS A 241 -22.37 -21.96 14.49
C LYS A 241 -21.25 -22.75 15.14
N ASP A 242 -20.00 -22.48 14.77
CA ASP A 242 -18.83 -23.15 15.32
C ASP A 242 -18.30 -22.46 16.59
N GLY A 243 -18.93 -21.36 17.00
CA GLY A 243 -18.52 -20.56 18.15
C GLY A 243 -17.22 -19.78 17.93
N PHE A 244 -16.64 -19.32 19.03
CA PHE A 244 -15.42 -18.52 19.01
C PHE A 244 -14.19 -19.38 18.67
N LYS A 245 -13.37 -18.89 17.73
CA LYS A 245 -12.12 -19.51 17.30
C LYS A 245 -11.01 -18.44 17.15
N PRO A 246 -9.73 -18.81 17.32
CA PRO A 246 -8.60 -17.90 17.16
C PRO A 246 -8.31 -17.63 15.67
N TYR A 247 -9.00 -16.65 15.08
CA TYR A 247 -8.84 -16.30 13.67
C TYR A 247 -7.60 -15.42 13.37
N TRP A 248 -6.92 -14.90 14.40
CA TRP A 248 -5.73 -14.04 14.26
C TRP A 248 -4.42 -14.81 14.00
N THR A 249 -4.37 -16.10 14.33
CA THR A 249 -3.12 -16.90 14.26
C THR A 249 -2.71 -17.26 12.83
N ASN A 250 -3.62 -17.13 11.86
CA ASN A 250 -3.41 -17.58 10.48
C ASN A 250 -3.00 -16.47 9.50
N THR A 251 -2.82 -15.21 9.93
CA THR A 251 -2.69 -14.06 9.02
C THR A 251 -1.28 -13.47 8.85
N SER A 252 -0.22 -14.03 9.46
CA SER A 252 1.13 -13.45 9.28
C SER A 252 2.25 -14.48 9.09
N SER A 253 2.93 -14.39 7.94
CA SER A 253 4.31 -14.84 7.77
C SER A 253 5.20 -13.97 8.66
N ASN A 254 5.23 -14.28 9.95
CA ASN A 254 5.98 -13.58 10.99
C ASN A 254 7.52 -13.73 10.85
N ASP A 255 8.05 -14.01 9.66
CA ASP A 255 9.46 -14.36 9.48
C ASP A 255 10.41 -13.21 9.87
N LEU A 256 10.00 -11.98 9.59
CA LEU A 256 10.74 -10.77 9.98
C LEU A 256 10.67 -10.50 11.48
N VAL A 257 9.49 -10.66 12.09
CA VAL A 257 9.32 -10.51 13.55
C VAL A 257 10.09 -11.62 14.28
N LYS A 258 9.98 -12.88 13.82
CA LYS A 258 10.75 -14.02 14.31
C LYS A 258 12.25 -13.77 14.20
N MET A 259 12.73 -13.28 13.07
CA MET A 259 14.15 -12.98 12.90
C MET A 259 14.59 -11.80 13.78
N LEU A 260 13.82 -10.71 13.87
CA LEU A 260 14.14 -9.56 14.74
C LEU A 260 14.17 -9.96 16.22
N VAL A 261 13.27 -10.84 16.64
CA VAL A 261 13.29 -11.44 17.98
C VAL A 261 14.49 -12.38 18.14
N THR A 262 14.82 -13.18 17.13
CA THR A 262 15.94 -14.13 17.17
C THR A 262 17.30 -13.43 17.19
N LYS A 263 17.43 -12.30 16.49
CA LYS A 263 18.61 -11.43 16.47
C LYS A 263 18.62 -10.38 17.59
N GLY A 264 17.48 -10.13 18.23
CA GLY A 264 17.35 -9.23 19.36
C GLY A 264 18.02 -9.76 20.63
N GLY A 265 18.39 -8.83 21.53
CA GLY A 265 18.96 -9.16 22.83
C GLY A 265 18.02 -10.00 23.71
N ALA A 266 18.55 -10.53 24.82
CA ALA A 266 17.83 -11.47 25.68
C ALA A 266 16.46 -10.96 26.17
N GLU A 267 16.30 -9.64 26.36
CA GLU A 267 15.04 -9.03 26.79
C GLU A 267 13.93 -9.05 25.73
N LEU A 268 14.27 -8.85 24.44
CA LEU A 268 13.32 -8.93 23.34
C LEU A 268 12.82 -10.38 23.15
N LYS A 269 13.72 -11.36 23.32
CA LYS A 269 13.36 -12.79 23.33
C LYS A 269 12.44 -13.15 24.49
N LYS A 270 12.71 -12.61 25.68
CA LYS A 270 11.88 -12.83 26.89
C LYS A 270 10.50 -12.19 26.75
N SER A 271 10.42 -10.96 26.24
CA SER A 271 9.16 -10.24 26.00
C SER A 271 8.30 -10.93 24.94
N TRP A 272 8.90 -11.41 23.85
CA TRP A 272 8.18 -12.20 22.83
C TRP A 272 7.68 -13.54 23.36
N SER A 273 8.50 -14.26 24.13
CA SER A 273 8.10 -15.51 24.79
C SER A 273 6.90 -15.29 25.72
N ASN A 274 6.90 -14.19 26.48
CA ASN A 274 5.77 -13.82 27.34
C ASN A 274 4.51 -13.41 26.55
N LEU A 275 4.66 -12.64 25.46
CA LEU A 275 3.53 -12.31 24.57
C LEU A 275 2.92 -13.55 23.92
N SER A 276 3.75 -14.51 23.49
CA SER A 276 3.27 -15.77 22.91
C SER A 276 2.55 -16.69 23.91
N LYS A 277 2.82 -16.54 25.21
CA LYS A 277 2.15 -17.29 26.29
C LYS A 277 0.83 -16.66 26.76
N VAL A 278 0.60 -15.37 26.47
CA VAL A 278 -0.66 -14.66 26.74
C VAL A 278 -1.61 -14.74 25.53
N MET A 279 -1.09 -15.14 24.36
CA MET A 279 -1.84 -15.32 23.10
C MET A 279 -2.22 -16.78 22.78
N LEU A 280 -2.01 -17.71 23.72
CA LEU A 280 -2.50 -19.09 23.71
C LEU A 280 -3.47 -19.28 24.87
#